data_AF-A0A7C9TUR6-F1
#
_entry.id   AF-A0A7C9TUR6-F1
#
_cell.length_a   1.000
_cell.length_b   1.000
_cell.length_c   1.000
_cell.angle_alpha   90.00
_cell.angle_beta   90.00
_cell.angle_gamma   90.00
#
_symmetry.space_group_name_H-M   'P 1'
#
loop_
_entity.id
_entity.type
_entity.pdbx_description
1 polymer ?
#
loop_
_entity_poly.entity_id
_entity_poly.type
_entity_poly.pdbx_seq_one_letter_code
_entity_poly.pdbx_strand_id
1 'polypeptide(L)' 'MTLETVLSLAKQLSLVEKVRLIELMAPEIERELVGAKTPRRSLWGICADLGKAPSAEEIDEARRDVWANFPR' A
#
# COMPACT_ATOMS: atom_id res chain seq x y z
N MET A 1 4.65 -20.42 -20.80
CA MET A 1 5.53 -19.47 -21.50
C MET A 1 6.41 -18.80 -20.46
N THR A 2 7.74 -18.77 -20.64
CA THR A 2 8.68 -18.15 -19.68
C THR A 2 9.19 -16.80 -20.19
N LEU A 3 9.73 -15.96 -19.31
CA LEU A 3 10.31 -14.66 -19.67
C LEU A 3 11.46 -14.81 -20.67
N GLU A 4 12.29 -15.81 -20.49
CA GLU A 4 13.43 -16.11 -21.37
C GLU A 4 12.94 -16.45 -22.78
N THR A 5 11.84 -17.20 -22.87
CA THR A 5 11.21 -17.53 -24.15
C THR A 5 10.67 -16.27 -24.83
N VAL A 6 9.96 -15.41 -24.09
CA VAL A 6 9.44 -14.13 -24.62
C VAL A 6 10.57 -13.21 -25.08
N LEU A 7 11.65 -13.12 -24.31
CA LEU A 7 12.81 -12.31 -24.65
C LEU A 7 13.49 -12.82 -25.93
N SER A 8 13.59 -14.14 -26.11
CA SER A 8 14.15 -14.72 -27.33
C SER A 8 13.33 -14.35 -28.58
N LEU A 9 12.00 -14.32 -28.47
CA LEU A 9 11.10 -13.91 -29.54
C LEU A 9 11.18 -12.41 -29.81
N ALA A 10 11.16 -11.58 -28.76
CA ALA A 10 11.29 -10.12 -28.90
C ALA A 10 12.62 -9.72 -29.55
N LYS A 11 13.69 -10.50 -29.36
CA LYS A 11 14.99 -10.27 -30.02
C LYS A 11 14.93 -10.46 -31.54
N GLN A 12 14.03 -11.29 -32.05
CA GLN A 12 13.87 -11.55 -33.49
C GLN A 12 13.16 -10.42 -34.24
N LEU A 13 12.48 -9.51 -33.52
CA LEU A 13 11.82 -8.35 -34.11
C LEU A 13 12.81 -7.36 -34.73
N SER A 14 12.36 -6.66 -35.78
CA SER A 14 13.07 -5.49 -36.32
C SER A 14 13.17 -4.37 -35.28
N LEU A 15 14.05 -3.40 -35.51
CA LEU A 15 14.21 -2.27 -34.59
C LEU A 15 12.89 -1.49 -34.40
N VAL A 16 12.15 -1.26 -35.49
CA VAL A 16 10.87 -0.53 -35.46
C VAL A 16 9.83 -1.29 -34.63
N GLU A 17 9.75 -2.61 -34.79
CA GLU A 17 8.83 -3.45 -34.03
C GLU A 17 9.20 -3.52 -32.53
N LYS A 18 10.49 -3.51 -32.21
CA LYS A 18 10.95 -3.43 -30.81
C LYS A 18 10.53 -2.13 -30.14
N VAL A 19 10.67 -1.00 -30.84
CA VAL A 19 10.20 0.31 -30.34
C VAL A 19 8.69 0.27 -30.12
N ARG A 20 7.94 -0.27 -31.10
CA ARG A 20 6.48 -0.38 -30.99
C ARG A 20 6.03 -1.30 -29.85
N LEU A 21 6.76 -2.38 -29.59
CA LEU A 21 6.50 -3.25 -28.44
C LEU A 21 6.66 -2.50 -27.13
N ILE A 22 7.71 -1.68 -26.99
CA ILE A 22 7.93 -0.83 -25.81
C ILE A 22 6.80 0.18 -25.66
N GLU A 23 6.40 0.87 -26.74
CA GLU A 23 5.31 1.84 -26.72
C GLU A 23 3.97 1.24 -26.28
N LEU A 24 3.72 -0.02 -26.63
CA LEU A 24 2.51 -0.74 -26.20
C LEU A 24 2.59 -1.18 -24.74
N MET A 25 3.74 -1.68 -24.29
CA MET A 25 3.89 -2.23 -22.93
C MET A 25 4.08 -1.15 -21.85
N ALA A 26 4.74 -0.04 -22.16
CA ALA A 26 5.07 0.98 -21.16
C ALA A 26 3.83 1.54 -20.43
N PRO A 27 2.71 1.89 -21.10
CA PRO A 27 1.51 2.36 -20.40
C PRO A 27 0.86 1.31 -19.49
N GLU A 28 0.94 0.03 -19.84
CA GLU A 28 0.43 -1.06 -19.00
C GLU A 28 1.26 -1.19 -17.72
N ILE A 29 2.59 -1.18 -17.87
CA ILE A 29 3.55 -1.20 -16.75
C ILE A 29 3.34 0.02 -15.83
N GLU A 30 3.16 1.21 -16.41
CA GLU A 30 2.87 2.44 -15.66
C GLU A 30 1.59 2.33 -14.84
N ARG A 31 0.50 1.79 -15.42
CA ARG A 31 -0.77 1.59 -14.70
C ARG A 31 -0.62 0.59 -13.56
N GLU A 32 0.10 -0.51 -13.76
CA GLU A 32 0.36 -1.49 -12.71
C GLU A 32 1.23 -0.92 -11.58
N LEU A 33 2.23 -0.09 -11.92
CA LEU A 33 3.06 0.63 -10.95
C LEU A 33 2.25 1.66 -10.14
N VAL A 34 1.33 2.39 -10.80
CA VAL A 34 0.48 3.40 -10.15
C VAL A 34 -0.64 2.75 -9.32
N GLY A 35 -1.13 1.57 -9.73
CA GLY A 35 -2.18 0.81 -9.06
C GLY A 35 -1.87 0.38 -7.61
N ALA A 36 -0.62 0.52 -7.15
CA ALA A 36 -0.19 0.12 -5.81
C ALA A 36 -0.18 1.23 -4.75
N LYS A 37 -0.60 2.47 -5.09
CA LYS A 37 -0.64 3.58 -4.11
C LYS A 37 -2.04 4.15 -3.98
N THR A 38 -2.92 3.42 -3.29
CA THR A 38 -4.08 4.07 -2.68
C THR A 38 -3.56 5.16 -1.72
N PRO A 39 -4.08 6.40 -1.80
CA PRO A 39 -3.72 7.42 -0.85
C PRO A 39 -4.01 6.88 0.55
N ARG A 40 -2.98 6.79 1.40
CA ARG A 40 -3.19 6.39 2.79
C ARG A 40 -4.10 7.45 3.42
N ARG A 41 -5.23 7.00 3.98
CA ARG A 41 -6.13 7.88 4.71
C ARG A 41 -5.33 8.54 5.83
N SER A 42 -5.49 9.86 5.97
CA SER A 42 -4.89 10.59 7.09
C SER A 42 -5.39 10.03 8.42
N LEU A 43 -4.48 9.84 9.39
CA LEU A 43 -4.83 9.50 10.78
C LEU A 43 -5.40 10.72 11.52
N TRP A 44 -5.24 11.92 10.97
CA TRP A 44 -5.80 13.13 11.54
C TRP A 44 -7.33 13.04 11.59
N GLY A 45 -7.90 13.22 12.77
CA GLY A 45 -9.35 13.15 12.99
C GLY A 45 -9.93 11.74 13.01
N ILE A 46 -9.12 10.67 13.07
CA ILE A 46 -9.61 9.29 13.12
C ILE A 46 -10.48 8.98 14.35
N CYS A 47 -10.33 9.76 15.43
CA CYS A 47 -11.09 9.64 16.67
C CYS A 47 -12.02 10.84 16.92
N ALA A 48 -12.27 11.69 15.93
CA ALA A 48 -13.04 12.93 16.13
C ALA A 48 -14.50 12.66 16.55
N ASP A 49 -15.04 11.50 16.19
CA ASP A 49 -16.36 11.00 16.55
C ASP A 49 -16.44 10.44 17.97
N LEU A 50 -15.31 10.12 18.61
CA LEU A 50 -15.27 9.59 19.98
C LEU A 50 -15.48 10.68 21.05
N GLY A 51 -15.60 11.95 20.65
CA GLY A 51 -15.85 13.06 21.56
C GLY A 51 -14.58 13.54 22.27
N LYS A 52 -14.73 14.07 23.48
CA LYS A 52 -13.62 14.63 24.26
C LYS A 52 -12.68 13.52 24.69
N ALA A 53 -11.38 13.70 24.44
CA ALA A 53 -10.36 12.77 24.95
C ALA A 53 -10.39 12.75 26.49
N PRO A 54 -10.21 11.57 27.11
CA PRO A 54 -10.14 11.45 28.56
C PRO A 54 -8.94 12.23 29.14
N SER A 55 -9.06 12.66 30.39
CA SER A 55 -7.97 13.30 31.12
C SER A 55 -6.87 12.30 31.47
N ALA A 56 -5.70 12.80 31.86
CA ALA A 56 -4.60 11.95 32.31
C ALA A 56 -5.00 11.12 33.54
N GLU A 57 -5.74 11.71 34.47
CA GLU A 57 -6.22 11.07 35.68
C GLU A 57 -7.19 9.93 35.37
N GLU A 58 -8.14 10.15 34.46
CA GLU A 58 -9.10 9.14 33.99
C GLU A 58 -8.37 7.95 33.32
N ILE A 59 -7.33 8.24 32.54
CA ILE A 59 -6.51 7.20 31.89
C ILE A 59 -5.73 6.39 32.94
N ASP A 60 -5.14 7.05 33.93
CA ASP A 60 -4.34 6.38 34.96
C ASP A 60 -5.20 5.53 35.89
N GLU A 61 -6.42 5.97 36.20
CA GLU A 61 -7.41 5.17 36.93
C GLU A 61 -7.82 3.92 36.14
N ALA A 62 -8.21 4.07 34.88
CA ALA A 62 -8.56 2.95 34.02
C ALA A 62 -7.42 1.92 33.89
N ARG A 63 -6.16 2.38 33.82
CA ARG A 63 -5.00 1.46 33.84
C ARG A 63 -4.90 0.69 35.15
N ARG A 64 -5.03 1.35 36.31
CA ARG A 64 -4.96 0.67 37.62
C ARG A 64 -6.03 -0.42 37.71
N ASP A 65 -7.26 -0.13 37.30
CA ASP A 65 -8.38 -1.06 37.37
C ASP A 65 -8.19 -2.29 36.47
N VAL A 66 -7.72 -2.09 35.24
CA VAL A 66 -7.46 -3.20 34.30
C VAL A 66 -6.29 -4.06 34.77
N TRP A 67 -5.21 -3.43 35.25
CA TRP A 67 -4.01 -4.15 35.70
C TRP A 67 -4.19 -4.84 37.04
N ALA A 68 -5.09 -4.35 37.91
CA ALA A 68 -5.43 -5.01 39.17
C ALA A 68 -6.01 -6.42 38.96
N ASN A 69 -6.70 -6.64 37.84
CA ASN A 69 -7.35 -7.90 37.50
C ASN A 69 -6.58 -8.71 36.44
N PHE A 70 -5.37 -8.28 36.07
CA PHE A 70 -4.58 -8.98 35.06
C PHE A 70 -3.98 -10.27 35.66
N PRO A 71 -4.14 -11.44 35.01
CA PRO A 71 -3.58 -12.70 35.50
C PRO A 71 -2.05 -12.61 35.66
N ARG A 72 -1.53 -13.16 36.75
CA ARG A 72 -0.09 -13.26 37.01
C ARG A 72 0.47 -14.60 36.55
#